data_AF-A0A1C0V3Q9-F1
#
_entry.id   AF-A0A1C0V3Q9-F1
#
_cell.length_a   1.000
_cell.length_b   1.000
_cell.length_c   1.000
_cell.angle_alpha   90.00
_cell.angle_beta   90.00
_cell.angle_gamma   90.00
#
_symmetry.space_group_name_H-M   'P 1'
#
loop_
_entity.id
_entity.type
_entity.pdbx_description
1 polymer ?
#
loop_
_entity_poly.entity_id
_entity_poly.type
_entity_poly.pdbx_seq_one_letter_code
_entity_poly.pdbx_strand_id
1 'polypeptide(L)'
;MQAIEFKTTIHNGIVTIPTQYSHTWEGKIIRVIVLEEDNTENIPTPPQNNDSLFSRLREIKISAPADFSENIDAYLNGEKNV
;
A
#
# COMPACT_ATOMS: atom_id res chain seq x y z
N MET A 1 -29.44 -16.46 16.78
CA MET A 1 -29.07 -16.61 15.34
C MET A 1 -27.68 -17.21 15.31
N GLN A 2 -27.45 -18.24 14.49
CA GLN A 2 -26.12 -18.82 14.27
C GLN A 2 -25.65 -18.41 12.87
N ALA A 3 -24.47 -17.83 12.77
CA ALA A 3 -23.84 -17.45 11.51
C ALA A 3 -22.60 -18.33 11.30
N ILE A 4 -22.38 -18.75 10.06
CA ILE A 4 -21.16 -19.44 9.63
C ILE A 4 -20.54 -18.57 8.55
N GLU A 5 -19.27 -18.27 8.71
CA GLU A 5 -18.47 -17.55 7.73
C GLU A 5 -17.61 -18.54 6.97
N PHE A 6 -17.60 -18.43 5.64
CA PHE A 6 -16.72 -19.20 4.77
C PHE A 6 -16.41 -18.39 3.51
N LYS A 7 -15.24 -18.66 2.91
CA LYS A 7 -14.83 -18.04 1.65
C LYS A 7 -15.27 -18.92 0.48
N THR A 8 -15.93 -18.32 -0.50
CA THR A 8 -16.32 -18.97 -1.75
C THR A 8 -16.38 -17.95 -2.88
N THR A 9 -16.37 -18.42 -4.12
CA THR A 9 -16.55 -17.60 -5.32
C THR A 9 -17.94 -17.84 -5.89
N ILE A 10 -18.63 -16.75 -6.23
CA ILE A 10 -19.92 -16.83 -6.91
C ILE A 10 -19.67 -17.13 -8.38
N HIS A 11 -20.27 -18.20 -8.88
CA HIS A 11 -20.20 -18.58 -10.29
C HIS A 11 -21.60 -18.57 -10.89
N ASN A 12 -21.81 -17.77 -11.95
CA ASN A 12 -23.10 -17.65 -12.64
C ASN A 12 -24.27 -17.30 -11.70
N GLY A 13 -24.01 -16.46 -10.69
CA GLY A 13 -25.00 -16.09 -9.67
C GLY A 13 -25.30 -17.18 -8.64
N ILE A 14 -24.59 -18.31 -8.66
CA ILE A 14 -24.76 -19.42 -7.72
C ILE A 14 -23.64 -19.35 -6.66
N VAL A 15 -24.05 -19.36 -5.39
CA VAL A 15 -23.15 -19.51 -4.23
C VAL A 15 -23.04 -21.00 -3.92
N THR A 16 -21.84 -21.57 -4.06
CA THR A 16 -21.60 -22.97 -3.68
C THR A 16 -21.29 -23.06 -2.20
N ILE A 17 -22.15 -23.76 -1.45
CA ILE A 17 -21.95 -24.04 -0.04
C ILE A 17 -20.93 -25.18 0.11
N PRO A 18 -19.90 -25.03 0.96
CA PRO A 18 -18.96 -26.10 1.25
C PRO A 18 -19.66 -27.36 1.81
N THR A 19 -19.16 -28.54 1.44
CA THR A 19 -19.80 -29.83 1.77
C THR A 19 -19.94 -30.06 3.26
N GLN A 20 -19.01 -29.54 4.07
CA GLN A 20 -19.06 -29.65 5.53
C GLN A 20 -20.30 -28.99 6.17
N TYR A 21 -20.95 -28.05 5.47
CA TYR A 21 -22.15 -27.37 5.97
C TYR A 21 -23.42 -27.81 5.25
N SER A 22 -23.30 -28.48 4.10
CA SER A 22 -24.44 -28.84 3.22
C SER A 22 -25.50 -29.66 3.96
N HIS A 23 -25.10 -30.70 4.69
CA HIS A 23 -26.05 -31.56 5.40
C HIS A 23 -26.84 -30.81 6.48
N THR A 24 -26.21 -29.86 7.17
CA THR A 24 -26.85 -29.12 8.27
C THR A 24 -27.79 -28.03 7.74
N TRP A 25 -27.58 -27.53 6.52
CA TRP A 25 -28.29 -26.38 5.96
C TRP A 25 -29.35 -26.75 4.93
N GLU A 26 -29.38 -28.00 4.48
CA GLU A 26 -30.41 -28.53 3.59
C GLU A 26 -31.82 -28.27 4.15
N GLY A 27 -32.72 -27.76 3.29
CA GLY A 27 -34.10 -27.44 3.65
C GLY A 27 -34.29 -26.23 4.59
N LYS A 28 -33.23 -25.52 4.98
CA LYS A 28 -33.34 -24.31 5.82
C LYS A 28 -33.44 -23.05 4.96
N ILE A 29 -34.23 -22.08 5.44
CA ILE A 29 -34.22 -20.72 4.89
C ILE A 29 -33.01 -19.99 5.46
N ILE A 30 -32.15 -19.48 4.57
CA ILE A 30 -30.92 -18.79 4.95
C ILE A 30 -30.93 -17.33 4.49
N ARG A 31 -30.13 -16.49 5.16
CA ARG A 31 -29.80 -15.13 4.74
C ARG A 31 -28.30 -15.09 4.43
N VAL A 32 -27.94 -14.47 3.31
CA VAL A 32 -26.55 -14.39 2.84
C VAL A 32 -26.09 -12.94 2.91
N ILE A 33 -24.89 -12.72 3.43
CA ILE A 33 -24.19 -11.43 3.41
C ILE A 33 -22.92 -11.64 2.58
N VAL A 34 -22.73 -10.82 1.56
CA VAL A 34 -21.51 -10.82 0.75
C VAL A 34 -20.61 -9.70 1.27
N LEU A 35 -19.39 -10.07 1.64
CA LEU A 35 -18.34 -9.13 2.02
C LEU A 35 -17.40 -8.98 0.82
N GLU A 36 -17.29 -7.77 0.30
CA GLU A 36 -16.32 -7.46 -0.75
C GLU A 36 -14.94 -7.36 -0.10
N GLU A 37 -14.01 -8.24 -0.49
CA GLU A 37 -12.60 -8.05 -0.17
C GLU A 37 -12.10 -6.91 -1.07
N ASP A 38 -11.84 -5.74 -0.49
CA ASP A 38 -11.12 -4.68 -1.17
C ASP A 38 -9.72 -5.23 -1.52
N ASN A 39 -9.54 -5.70 -2.75
CA ASN A 39 -8.25 -5.95 -3.36
C ASN A 39 -7.51 -4.61 -3.51
N THR A 40 -7.04 -4.07 -2.39
CA THR A 40 -6.18 -2.89 -2.32
C THR A 40 -4.76 -3.19 -2.83
N GLU A 41 -4.58 -4.24 -3.64
CA GLU A 41 -3.40 -4.36 -4.51
C GLU A 41 -3.50 -3.46 -5.75
N ASN A 42 -4.65 -2.79 -5.97
CA ASN A 42 -4.76 -1.68 -6.92
C ASN A 42 -5.27 -0.41 -6.20
N ILE A 43 -4.50 0.09 -5.23
CA ILE A 43 -4.59 1.52 -4.91
C ILE A 43 -3.92 2.23 -6.09
N PRO A 44 -4.62 3.01 -6.95
CA PRO A 44 -3.93 4.03 -7.70
C PRO A 44 -3.35 4.94 -6.63
N THR A 45 -2.03 4.91 -6.48
CA THR A 45 -1.32 5.81 -5.58
C THR A 45 -1.93 7.20 -5.76
N PRO A 46 -2.42 7.87 -4.69
CA PRO A 46 -2.70 9.30 -4.81
C PRO A 46 -1.44 9.91 -5.41
N PRO A 47 -1.51 10.84 -6.38
CA PRO A 47 -0.33 11.38 -7.03
C PRO A 47 0.63 11.75 -5.91
N GLN A 48 1.67 10.92 -5.73
CA GLN A 48 2.66 11.15 -4.72
C GLN A 48 3.27 12.43 -5.22
N ASN A 49 2.91 13.53 -4.56
CA ASN A 49 3.69 14.72 -4.66
C ASN A 49 5.04 14.27 -4.12
N ASN A 50 5.95 13.92 -5.03
CA ASN A 50 7.22 13.26 -4.76
C ASN A 50 8.18 14.19 -4.04
N ASP A 51 7.68 15.23 -3.39
CA ASP A 51 8.34 16.16 -2.49
C ASP A 51 8.57 15.53 -1.11
N SER A 52 8.97 14.25 -1.10
CA SER A 52 9.59 13.66 0.08
C SER A 52 10.89 14.40 0.36
N LEU A 53 11.21 14.63 1.64
CA LEU A 53 12.51 15.17 2.06
C LEU A 53 13.67 14.40 1.41
N PHE A 54 13.52 13.10 1.19
CA PHE A 54 14.50 12.26 0.51
C PHE A 54 14.64 12.59 -0.99
N SER A 55 13.56 12.98 -1.66
CA SER A 55 13.63 13.44 -3.05
C SER A 55 14.32 14.80 -3.15
N ARG A 56 14.02 15.72 -2.22
CA ARG A 56 14.71 17.02 -2.12
C ARG A 56 16.20 16.85 -1.80
N LEU A 57 16.56 15.96 -0.88
CA LEU A 57 17.96 15.64 -0.58
C LEU A 57 18.70 15.03 -1.78
N ARG A 58 18.02 14.23 -2.61
CA ARG A 58 18.60 13.66 -3.85
C ARG A 58 18.81 14.72 -4.94
N GLU A 59 17.92 15.72 -4.98
CA GLU A 59 17.99 16.82 -5.95
C GLU A 59 19.03 17.88 -5.59
N ILE A 60 19.45 17.95 -4.32
CA ILE A 60 20.68 18.65 -3.92
C ILE A 60 21.86 17.85 -4.49
N LYS A 61 22.10 17.99 -5.80
CA LYS A 61 23.43 17.84 -6.36
C LYS A 61 24.28 18.87 -5.65
N ILE A 62 25.04 18.42 -4.65
CA ILE A 62 26.05 19.24 -4.00
C ILE A 62 27.11 19.47 -5.09
N SER A 63 26.92 20.52 -5.90
CA SER A 63 27.94 21.03 -6.81
C SER A 63 28.97 21.71 -5.92
N ALA A 64 29.76 20.91 -5.22
CA ALA A 64 30.87 21.38 -4.44
C ALA A 64 32.02 21.71 -5.40
N PRO A 65 32.72 22.85 -5.21
CA PRO A 65 33.97 23.10 -5.91
C PRO A 65 34.93 21.92 -5.73
N ALA A 66 35.78 21.65 -6.72
CA ALA A 66 36.68 20.50 -6.73
C ALA A 66 37.61 20.41 -5.49
N ASP A 67 37.82 21.54 -4.81
CA ASP A 67 38.67 21.68 -3.63
C ASP A 67 37.91 21.71 -2.29
N PHE A 68 36.59 21.41 -2.29
CA PHE A 68 35.76 21.44 -1.09
C PHE A 68 36.21 20.44 -0.03
N SER A 69 36.57 19.21 -0.43
CA SER A 69 36.99 18.16 0.52
C SER A 69 38.27 18.50 1.26
N GLU A 70 39.15 19.30 0.66
CA GLU A 70 40.44 19.67 1.26
C GLU A 70 40.33 20.92 2.14
N ASN A 71 39.27 21.73 1.96
CA ASN A 71 39.12 23.04 2.60
C ASN A 71 37.75 23.22 3.27
N ILE A 72 37.19 22.13 3.82
CA ILE A 72 35.84 22.11 4.41
C ILE A 72 35.67 23.25 5.43
N ASP A 73 36.66 23.45 6.31
CA ASP A 73 36.61 24.46 7.36
C ASP A 73 36.50 25.89 6.81
N ALA A 74 37.16 26.20 5.68
CA ALA A 74 37.11 27.52 5.06
C ALA A 74 35.74 27.84 4.45
N TYR A 75 35.03 26.83 3.94
CA TYR A 75 33.66 26.98 3.46
C TYR A 75 32.65 27.10 4.61
N LEU A 76 32.85 26.35 5.70
CA LEU A 76 31.98 26.41 6.88
C LEU A 76 32.12 27.72 7.65
N ASN A 77 33.32 28.30 7.66
CA ASN A 77 33.60 29.60 8.30
C ASN A 77 33.27 30.80 7.39
N GLY A 78 32.87 30.56 6.13
CA GLY A 78 32.51 31.61 5.17
C GLY A 78 33.70 32.38 4.59
N GLU A 79 34.93 31.89 4.76
CA GLU A 79 36.12 32.46 4.14
C GLU A 79 36.15 32.21 2.62
N LYS A 80 35.42 31.20 2.15
CA LYS A 80 35.28 30.85 0.74
C LYS A 80 33.81 30.73 0.33
N ASN A 81 33.43 31.51 -0.68
CA ASN A 81 32.07 31.54 -1.21
C ASN A 81 31.96 30.61 -2.43
N VAL A 82 30.81 29.94 -2.56
CA VAL A 82 30.42 29.12 -3.73
C VAL A 82 29.67 29.95 -4.77
#